data_AF-F6W031-F1
#
_entry.id   AF-F6W031-F1
#
_cell.length_a   1.000
_cell.length_b   1.000
_cell.length_c   1.000
_cell.angle_alpha   90.00
_cell.angle_beta   90.00
_cell.angle_gamma   90.00
#
_symmetry.space_group_name_H-M   'P 1'
#
loop_
_entity.id
_entity.type
_entity.pdbx_description
1 polymer ?
#
loop_
_entity_poly.entity_id
_entity_poly.type
_entity_poly.pdbx_seq_one_letter_code
_entity_poly.pdbx_strand_id
1 'polypeptide(L)'
;MSHISDVDECVGLQPVCPQGTTCINTGGSFQCVSPECPEGSGNVSYVKTSPFQCERNPCPMDSRPCRHLPKTISFHYLSLPSNLKTPITLFRMATASAPGRAGPNSLRFGIVGGNSRGHFVMQRSDRQTGELILVQTLAGPQTLEVDVDMSEYLDRSFQANHVSKVTIFVSPYDF
;
A
#
# COMPACT_ATOMS: atom_id res chain seq x y z
N MET A 1 18.74 1.52 -32.14
CA MET A 1 18.24 2.05 -30.86
C MET A 1 18.86 1.24 -29.73
N SER A 2 19.71 1.84 -28.92
CA SER A 2 20.17 1.24 -27.67
C SER A 2 19.06 1.37 -26.64
N HIS A 3 18.38 0.28 -26.31
CA HIS A 3 17.52 0.21 -25.13
C HIS A 3 18.41 0.30 -23.89
N ILE A 4 18.48 1.48 -23.26
CA ILE A 4 19.06 1.60 -21.93
C ILE A 4 18.02 1.06 -20.95
N SER A 5 18.32 -0.10 -20.38
CA SER A 5 17.54 -0.66 -19.27
C SER A 5 18.14 -0.15 -17.97
N ASP A 6 17.28 0.15 -17.02
CA ASP A 6 17.67 0.50 -15.66
C ASP A 6 18.50 -0.62 -15.02
N VAL A 7 19.52 -0.25 -14.24
CA VAL A 7 20.36 -1.22 -13.51
C VAL A 7 19.71 -1.44 -12.16
N ASP A 8 19.36 -2.69 -11.83
CA ASP A 8 18.80 -3.01 -10.52
C ASP A 8 19.92 -3.10 -9.46
N GLU A 9 20.11 -2.03 -8.69
CA GLU A 9 21.13 -2.00 -7.65
C GLU A 9 20.80 -2.91 -6.45
N CYS A 10 19.53 -3.33 -6.30
CA CYS A 10 19.09 -4.19 -5.21
C CYS A 10 19.46 -5.66 -5.41
N VAL A 11 19.78 -6.09 -6.63
CA VAL A 11 20.18 -7.49 -6.97
C VAL A 11 21.70 -7.72 -6.82
N GLY A 12 22.45 -6.69 -6.43
CA GLY A 12 23.89 -6.78 -6.21
C GLY A 12 24.31 -7.74 -5.09
N LEU A 13 25.53 -8.28 -5.21
CA LEU A 13 26.15 -9.13 -4.17
C LEU A 13 26.46 -8.40 -2.87
N GLN A 14 26.67 -7.08 -2.94
CA GLN A 14 26.93 -6.24 -1.77
C GLN A 14 25.65 -5.51 -1.34
N PRO A 15 25.35 -5.45 -0.04
CA PRO A 15 24.22 -4.66 0.46
C PRO A 15 24.41 -3.18 0.11
N VAL A 16 23.54 -2.63 -0.72
CA VAL A 16 23.52 -1.19 -1.06
C VAL A 16 22.82 -0.34 0.00
N CYS A 17 22.00 -0.99 0.84
CA CYS A 17 21.22 -0.35 1.88
C CYS A 17 21.74 -0.68 3.29
N PRO A 18 21.59 0.23 4.27
CA PRO A 18 21.94 -0.03 5.66
C PRO A 18 21.22 -1.24 6.25
N GLN A 19 21.81 -1.87 7.26
CA GLN A 19 21.16 -2.98 7.97
C GLN A 19 19.80 -2.56 8.54
N GLY A 20 18.81 -3.44 8.43
CA GLY A 20 17.44 -3.17 8.91
C GLY A 20 16.58 -2.35 7.95
N THR A 21 17.09 -2.01 6.75
CA THR A 21 16.31 -1.39 5.66
C THR A 21 16.16 -2.37 4.50
N THR A 22 15.15 -2.16 3.67
CA THR A 22 14.91 -2.94 2.45
C THR A 22 15.14 -2.07 1.23
N CYS A 23 15.81 -2.61 0.21
CA CYS A 23 16.07 -1.91 -1.05
C CYS A 23 14.86 -2.00 -1.99
N ILE A 24 14.46 -0.86 -2.55
CA ILE A 24 13.44 -0.74 -3.59
C ILE A 24 14.13 -0.15 -4.83
N ASN A 25 14.17 -0.91 -5.93
CA ASN A 25 14.73 -0.43 -7.19
C ASN A 25 13.81 0.63 -7.83
N THR A 26 14.37 1.73 -8.30
CA THR A 26 13.63 2.83 -8.93
C THR A 26 14.25 3.20 -10.27
N GLY A 27 13.48 3.74 -11.21
CA GLY A 27 14.06 4.08 -12.52
C GLY A 27 15.22 5.09 -12.41
N GLY A 28 16.45 4.61 -12.59
CA GLY A 28 17.70 5.37 -12.51
C GLY A 28 18.26 5.58 -11.10
N SER A 29 17.74 4.89 -10.07
CA SER A 29 18.24 4.96 -8.68
C SER A 29 17.66 3.84 -7.81
N PHE A 30 17.91 3.86 -6.50
CA PHE A 30 17.26 2.96 -5.54
C PHE A 30 16.87 3.71 -4.28
N GLN A 31 15.92 3.15 -3.53
CA GLN A 31 15.47 3.69 -2.25
C GLN A 31 15.58 2.64 -1.14
N CYS A 32 16.21 3.02 -0.03
CA CYS A 32 16.28 2.19 1.17
C CYS A 32 15.14 2.57 2.11
N VAL A 33 14.20 1.66 2.32
CA VAL A 33 13.00 1.90 3.12
C VAL A 33 13.01 1.06 4.39
N SER A 34 12.53 1.65 5.48
CA SER A 34 12.22 0.91 6.71
C SER A 34 10.96 1.53 7.31
N PRO A 35 9.77 1.09 6.87
CA PRO A 35 8.54 1.64 7.39
C PRO A 35 8.36 1.23 8.84
N GLU A 36 7.94 2.20 9.64
CA GLU A 36 7.62 1.99 11.05
C GLU A 36 6.12 1.98 11.27
N CYS A 37 5.69 1.19 12.25
CA CYS A 37 4.29 1.17 12.64
C CYS A 37 3.89 2.53 13.22
N PRO A 38 2.63 2.97 13.03
CA PRO A 38 2.18 4.21 13.63
C PRO A 38 2.38 4.21 15.13
N GLU A 39 2.83 5.34 15.66
CA GLU A 39 2.94 5.51 17.11
C GLU A 39 1.58 5.30 17.77
N GLY A 40 1.60 4.62 18.91
CA GLY A 40 0.38 4.35 19.65
C GLY A 40 -0.28 5.66 20.08
N SER A 41 -1.55 5.84 19.73
CA SER A 41 -2.35 6.98 20.19
C SER A 41 -3.35 6.51 21.25
N GLY A 42 -3.20 7.02 22.48
CA GLY A 42 -4.01 6.61 23.62
C GLY A 42 -3.84 5.12 23.95
N ASN A 43 -4.95 4.38 23.97
CA ASN A 43 -4.95 2.96 24.33
C ASN A 43 -4.81 2.01 23.12
N VAL A 44 -4.28 2.50 22.00
CA VAL A 44 -4.10 1.73 20.77
C VAL A 44 -2.61 1.66 20.48
N SER A 45 -2.10 0.45 20.23
CA SER A 45 -0.72 0.24 19.82
C SER A 45 -0.65 -0.76 18.66
N TYR A 46 0.41 -0.65 17.88
CA TYR A 46 0.69 -1.52 16.74
C TYR A 46 1.99 -2.26 16.97
N VAL A 47 2.07 -3.49 16.46
CA VAL A 47 3.27 -4.31 16.48
C VAL A 47 3.65 -4.69 15.05
N LYS A 48 4.95 -4.67 14.75
CA LYS A 48 5.50 -5.06 13.45
C LYS A 48 5.47 -6.58 13.35
N THR A 49 4.65 -7.13 12.46
CA THR A 49 4.55 -8.58 12.22
C THR A 49 5.40 -9.03 11.05
N SER A 50 5.75 -8.09 10.15
CA SER A 50 6.75 -8.29 9.09
C SER A 50 7.46 -6.95 8.80
N PRO A 51 8.55 -6.92 8.01
CA PRO A 51 9.22 -5.67 7.62
C PRO A 51 8.27 -4.62 7.02
N PHE A 52 7.16 -5.07 6.42
CA PHE A 52 6.19 -4.24 5.71
C PHE A 52 4.75 -4.37 6.24
N GLN A 53 4.57 -4.94 7.44
CA GLN A 53 3.24 -5.15 7.99
C GLN A 53 3.22 -4.89 9.50
N CYS A 54 2.19 -4.18 9.91
CA CYS A 54 1.84 -3.90 11.29
C CYS A 54 0.46 -4.45 11.60
N GLU A 55 0.29 -4.97 12.81
CA GLU A 55 -1.00 -5.39 13.33
C GLU A 55 -1.33 -4.64 14.61
N ARG A 56 -2.60 -4.27 14.74
CA ARG A 56 -3.11 -3.58 15.93
C ARG A 56 -3.20 -4.57 17.08
N ASN A 57 -2.67 -4.20 18.24
CA ASN A 57 -2.84 -4.96 19.46
C ASN A 57 -4.33 -5.03 19.88
N PRO A 58 -4.73 -6.05 20.65
CA PRO A 58 -6.10 -6.18 21.14
C PRO A 58 -6.59 -4.89 21.80
N CYS A 59 -7.79 -4.45 21.43
CA CYS A 59 -8.37 -3.26 22.06
C CYS A 59 -8.64 -3.54 23.55
N PRO A 60 -8.41 -2.56 24.44
CA PRO A 60 -8.96 -2.62 25.78
C PRO A 60 -10.49 -2.78 25.74
N MET A 61 -11.06 -3.37 26.79
CA MET A 61 -12.50 -3.64 26.91
C MET A 61 -13.31 -2.35 26.63
N ASP A 62 -14.38 -2.50 25.84
CA ASP A 62 -15.32 -1.44 25.46
C ASP A 62 -14.81 -0.20 24.70
N SER A 63 -13.56 -0.20 24.22
CA SER A 63 -13.10 0.85 23.31
C SER A 63 -13.67 0.67 21.88
N ARG A 64 -14.89 1.17 21.66
CA ARG A 64 -15.51 1.24 20.32
C ARG A 64 -14.63 2.02 19.32
N PRO A 65 -14.01 3.17 19.66
CA PRO A 65 -13.16 3.89 18.72
C PRO A 65 -11.95 3.07 18.27
N CYS A 66 -11.32 2.32 19.20
CA CYS A 66 -10.19 1.44 18.87
C CYS A 66 -10.55 0.36 17.84
N ARG A 67 -11.77 -0.20 17.93
CA ARG A 67 -12.21 -1.23 16.98
C ARG A 67 -12.32 -0.72 15.54
N HIS A 68 -12.60 0.57 15.35
CA HIS A 68 -12.70 1.18 14.02
C HIS A 68 -11.34 1.58 13.43
N LEU A 69 -10.26 1.56 14.23
CA LEU A 69 -8.92 1.77 13.71
C LEU A 69 -8.45 0.57 12.89
N PRO A 70 -7.53 0.78 11.93
CA PRO A 70 -7.02 -0.28 11.08
C PRO A 70 -6.51 -1.45 11.92
N LYS A 71 -7.01 -2.65 11.66
CA LYS A 71 -6.55 -3.91 12.25
C LYS A 71 -5.17 -4.28 11.71
N THR A 72 -4.94 -4.04 10.42
CA THR A 72 -3.66 -4.27 9.76
C THR A 72 -3.27 -3.04 8.95
N ILE A 73 -1.98 -2.72 8.95
CA ILE A 73 -1.38 -1.69 8.11
C ILE A 73 -0.24 -2.34 7.33
N SER A 74 -0.30 -2.28 6.01
CA SER A 74 0.73 -2.83 5.13
C SER A 74 1.39 -1.72 4.32
N PHE A 75 2.69 -1.81 4.09
CA PHE A 75 3.46 -0.83 3.32
C PHE A 75 3.84 -1.42 1.97
N HIS A 76 3.56 -0.68 0.90
CA HIS A 76 3.82 -1.09 -0.48
C HIS A 76 4.58 0.00 -1.20
N TYR A 77 5.57 -0.40 -2.00
CA TYR A 77 6.42 0.52 -2.73
C TYR A 77 6.36 0.19 -4.21
N LEU A 78 5.97 1.16 -5.03
CA LEU A 78 5.86 1.03 -6.47
C LEU A 78 6.88 1.95 -7.15
N SER A 79 7.57 1.43 -8.15
CA SER A 79 8.44 2.20 -9.03
C SER A 79 7.75 2.36 -10.37
N LEU A 80 7.53 3.60 -10.80
CA LEU A 80 6.86 3.94 -12.05
C LEU A 80 7.75 4.84 -12.91
N PRO A 81 7.76 4.69 -14.24
CA PRO A 81 8.34 5.69 -15.12
C PRO A 81 7.49 6.96 -15.14
N SER A 82 8.11 8.06 -15.58
CA SER A 82 7.40 9.30 -15.84
C SER A 82 6.47 9.15 -17.05
N ASN A 83 5.38 9.94 -17.03
CA ASN A 83 4.40 10.06 -18.12
C ASN A 83 3.75 8.73 -18.57
N LEU A 84 3.57 7.79 -17.63
CA LEU A 84 2.79 6.57 -17.88
C LEU A 84 1.43 6.87 -18.50
N LYS A 85 1.04 6.06 -19.48
CA LYS A 85 -0.28 6.15 -20.11
C LYS A 85 -1.36 5.76 -19.12
N THR A 86 -2.27 6.68 -18.83
CA THR A 86 -3.45 6.47 -17.99
C THR A 86 -4.69 6.20 -18.83
N PRO A 87 -5.71 5.49 -18.28
CA PRO A 87 -5.74 4.89 -16.94
C PRO A 87 -4.94 3.58 -16.84
N ILE A 88 -4.30 3.35 -15.68
CA ILE A 88 -3.56 2.11 -15.40
C ILE A 88 -3.76 1.64 -13.96
N THR A 89 -3.98 0.34 -13.76
CA THR A 89 -4.06 -0.29 -12.44
C THR A 89 -2.67 -0.42 -11.83
N LEU A 90 -2.45 0.18 -10.66
CA LEU A 90 -1.17 0.19 -9.96
C LEU A 90 -1.09 -0.86 -8.85
N PHE A 91 -2.20 -1.09 -8.14
CA PHE A 91 -2.22 -1.93 -6.95
C PHE A 91 -3.55 -2.65 -6.83
N ARG A 92 -3.53 -3.90 -6.36
CA ARG A 92 -4.72 -4.71 -6.10
C ARG A 92 -4.78 -5.10 -4.64
N MET A 93 -5.95 -4.92 -4.04
CA MET A 93 -6.23 -5.26 -2.67
C MET A 93 -7.35 -6.30 -2.64
N ALA A 94 -7.10 -7.43 -1.99
CA ALA A 94 -8.06 -8.51 -1.83
C ALA A 94 -7.88 -9.23 -0.50
N THR A 95 -8.92 -9.93 -0.04
CA THR A 95 -8.84 -10.75 1.17
C THR A 95 -8.10 -12.06 0.89
N ALA A 96 -7.24 -12.48 1.82
CA ALA A 96 -6.67 -13.82 1.82
C ALA A 96 -7.72 -14.85 2.33
N SER A 97 -8.74 -15.16 1.55
CA SER A 97 -9.71 -16.21 1.90
C SER A 97 -9.18 -17.59 1.48
N ALA A 98 -9.04 -18.49 2.45
CA ALA A 98 -8.68 -19.89 2.18
C ALA A 98 -9.74 -20.59 1.30
N PRO A 99 -9.35 -21.51 0.40
CA PRO A 99 -10.29 -22.27 -0.42
C PRO A 99 -11.34 -22.97 0.46
N GLY A 100 -12.63 -22.76 0.17
CA GLY A 100 -13.74 -23.42 0.87
C GLY A 100 -14.30 -22.71 2.10
N ARG A 101 -13.76 -21.55 2.50
CA ARG A 101 -14.40 -20.67 3.50
C ARG A 101 -15.18 -19.58 2.78
N ALA A 102 -16.44 -19.36 3.16
CA ALA A 102 -17.17 -18.18 2.70
C ALA A 102 -16.38 -16.94 3.16
N GLY A 103 -15.79 -16.20 2.21
CA GLY A 103 -15.16 -14.92 2.49
C GLY A 103 -16.18 -13.95 3.09
N PRO A 104 -15.74 -12.80 3.63
CA PRO A 104 -16.65 -11.80 4.18
C PRO A 104 -17.74 -11.44 3.16
N ASN A 105 -18.99 -11.37 3.62
CA ASN A 105 -20.16 -11.17 2.76
C ASN A 105 -20.09 -9.87 1.96
N SER A 106 -19.41 -8.84 2.50
CA SER A 106 -19.24 -7.56 1.83
C SER A 106 -17.91 -6.90 2.17
N LEU A 107 -17.15 -6.56 1.14
CA LEU A 107 -16.01 -5.65 1.22
C LEU A 107 -16.37 -4.25 0.73
N ARG A 108 -15.74 -3.25 1.35
CA ARG A 108 -15.71 -1.87 0.88
C ARG A 108 -14.26 -1.44 0.70
N PHE A 109 -14.02 -0.66 -0.34
CA PHE A 109 -12.69 -0.16 -0.69
C PHE A 109 -12.74 1.36 -0.78
N GLY A 110 -11.69 2.03 -0.34
CA GLY A 110 -11.62 3.49 -0.35
C GLY A 110 -10.20 4.02 -0.40
N ILE A 111 -10.09 5.31 -0.72
CA ILE A 111 -8.86 6.09 -0.51
C ILE A 111 -9.09 6.90 0.76
N VAL A 112 -8.24 6.71 1.76
CA VAL A 112 -8.35 7.37 3.08
C VAL A 112 -7.32 8.48 3.27
N GLY A 113 -6.31 8.57 2.40
CA GLY A 113 -5.29 9.62 2.48
C GLY A 113 -4.47 9.78 1.19
N GLY A 114 -3.79 10.92 1.06
CA GLY A 114 -2.75 11.12 0.03
C GLY A 114 -3.22 11.49 -1.38
N ASN A 115 -4.53 11.52 -1.67
CA ASN A 115 -5.06 11.81 -3.01
C ASN A 115 -5.70 13.21 -3.16
N SER A 116 -5.07 14.25 -2.60
CA SER A 116 -5.63 15.62 -2.66
C SER A 116 -5.75 16.20 -4.07
N ARG A 117 -4.94 15.72 -5.02
CA ARG A 117 -4.92 16.16 -6.43
C ARG A 117 -5.80 15.30 -7.36
N GLY A 118 -6.42 14.23 -6.84
CA GLY A 118 -7.29 13.35 -7.62
C GLY A 118 -6.56 12.54 -8.71
N HIS A 119 -5.28 12.25 -8.53
CA HIS A 119 -4.49 11.42 -9.46
C HIS A 119 -4.93 9.95 -9.43
N PHE A 120 -5.48 9.51 -8.30
CA PHE A 120 -5.84 8.12 -8.06
C PHE A 120 -7.35 7.96 -7.90
N VAL A 121 -7.86 6.81 -8.30
CA VAL A 121 -9.21 6.35 -7.96
C VAL A 121 -9.14 4.93 -7.44
N MET A 122 -10.00 4.60 -6.48
CA MET A 122 -10.19 3.23 -6.03
C MET A 122 -11.42 2.67 -6.72
N GLN A 123 -11.25 1.60 -7.49
CA GLN A 123 -12.31 0.96 -8.24
C GLN A 123 -12.47 -0.49 -7.80
N ARG A 124 -13.70 -0.93 -7.64
CA ARG A 124 -14.00 -2.34 -7.38
C ARG A 124 -13.92 -3.14 -8.69
N SER A 125 -13.05 -4.15 -8.73
CA SER A 125 -12.90 -5.05 -9.88
C SER A 125 -13.87 -6.24 -9.77
N ASP A 126 -13.98 -6.83 -8.58
CA ASP A 126 -14.93 -7.90 -8.30
C ASP A 126 -15.47 -7.83 -6.85
N ARG A 127 -16.17 -8.88 -6.37
CA ARG A 127 -16.72 -8.87 -5.01
C ARG A 127 -15.66 -8.87 -3.90
N GLN A 128 -14.47 -9.39 -4.15
CA GLN A 128 -13.39 -9.57 -3.20
C GLN A 128 -12.13 -8.73 -3.52
N THR A 129 -12.11 -8.03 -4.67
CA THR A 129 -10.95 -7.30 -5.17
C THR A 129 -11.25 -5.83 -5.45
N GLY A 130 -10.41 -4.96 -4.90
CA GLY A 130 -10.34 -3.54 -5.21
C GLY A 130 -9.02 -3.19 -5.90
N GLU A 131 -9.07 -2.22 -6.81
CA GLU A 131 -7.94 -1.78 -7.62
C GLU A 131 -7.70 -0.29 -7.44
N LEU A 132 -6.46 0.07 -7.12
CA LEU A 132 -5.99 1.44 -7.17
C LEU A 132 -5.55 1.75 -8.60
N ILE A 133 -6.20 2.73 -9.21
CA ILE A 133 -5.99 3.11 -10.60
C ILE A 133 -5.44 4.53 -10.66
N LEU A 134 -4.36 4.72 -11.41
CA LEU A 134 -3.85 6.03 -11.78
C LEU A 134 -4.66 6.53 -12.98
N VAL A 135 -5.35 7.66 -12.79
CA VAL A 135 -6.22 8.26 -13.83
C VAL A 135 -5.61 9.49 -14.48
N GLN A 136 -4.65 10.14 -13.81
CA GLN A 136 -3.91 11.29 -14.35
C GLN A 136 -2.43 10.94 -14.47
N THR A 137 -1.80 11.33 -15.56
CA THR A 137 -0.36 11.11 -15.77
C THR A 137 0.46 11.84 -14.71
N LEU A 138 1.59 11.23 -14.33
CA LEU A 138 2.53 11.79 -13.35
C LEU A 138 3.85 12.11 -14.06
N ALA A 139 4.31 13.35 -13.95
CA ALA A 139 5.62 13.77 -14.45
C ALA A 139 6.67 13.61 -13.34
N GLY A 140 7.77 12.90 -13.60
CA GLY A 140 8.83 12.73 -12.62
C GLY A 140 9.86 13.88 -12.60
N PRO A 141 10.81 13.88 -11.66
CA PRO A 141 10.91 12.97 -10.51
C PRO A 141 10.00 13.43 -9.36
N GLN A 142 9.22 12.52 -8.79
CA GLN A 142 8.43 12.81 -7.58
C GLN A 142 8.09 11.53 -6.81
N THR A 143 7.86 11.69 -5.50
CA THR A 143 7.34 10.63 -4.63
C THR A 143 5.93 11.01 -4.19
N LEU A 144 4.98 10.10 -4.40
CA LEU A 144 3.62 10.25 -3.91
C LEU A 144 3.30 9.17 -2.90
N GLU A 145 2.42 9.48 -1.96
CA GLU A 145 1.88 8.51 -1.01
C GLU A 145 0.36 8.52 -1.12
N VAL A 146 -0.25 7.34 -1.16
CA VAL A 146 -1.70 7.18 -1.14
C VAL A 146 -2.05 6.04 -0.20
N ASP A 147 -2.95 6.33 0.73
CA ASP A 147 -3.44 5.35 1.69
C ASP A 147 -4.79 4.83 1.19
N VAL A 148 -4.88 3.52 0.97
CA VAL A 148 -6.12 2.84 0.58
C VAL A 148 -6.60 1.93 1.70
N ASP A 149 -7.91 1.82 1.89
CA ASP A 149 -8.52 0.95 2.90
C ASP A 149 -9.39 -0.15 2.28
N MET A 150 -9.44 -1.29 2.96
CA MET A 150 -10.41 -2.35 2.78
C MET A 150 -11.11 -2.63 4.10
N SER A 151 -12.40 -2.35 4.13
CA SER A 151 -13.28 -2.59 5.27
C SER A 151 -14.14 -3.83 5.06
N GLU A 152 -14.05 -4.78 5.99
CA GLU A 152 -14.76 -6.06 5.98
C GLU A 152 -16.06 -5.97 6.80
N TYR A 153 -17.15 -6.47 6.22
CA TYR A 153 -18.46 -6.53 6.87
C TYR A 153 -19.03 -7.95 6.84
N LEU A 154 -19.54 -8.39 7.99
CA LEU A 154 -20.33 -9.61 8.16
C LEU A 154 -21.72 -9.21 8.66
N ASP A 155 -22.76 -9.61 7.95
CA ASP A 155 -24.17 -9.28 8.27
C ASP A 155 -24.42 -7.79 8.57
N ARG A 156 -23.80 -6.92 7.76
CA ARG A 156 -23.81 -5.44 7.89
C ARG A 156 -23.11 -4.90 9.14
N SER A 157 -22.54 -5.74 9.99
CA SER A 157 -21.63 -5.35 11.07
C SER A 157 -20.21 -5.22 10.56
N PHE A 158 -19.55 -4.11 10.90
CA PHE A 158 -18.13 -3.93 10.68
C PHE A 158 -17.33 -4.98 11.46
N GLN A 159 -16.36 -5.62 10.81
CA GLN A 159 -15.51 -6.65 11.40
C GLN A 159 -14.06 -6.19 11.54
N ALA A 160 -13.49 -5.69 10.45
CA ALA A 160 -12.09 -5.28 10.38
C ALA A 160 -11.88 -4.23 9.30
N ASN A 161 -10.84 -3.43 9.47
CA ASN A 161 -10.33 -2.50 8.46
C ASN A 161 -8.85 -2.79 8.22
N HIS A 162 -8.43 -2.79 6.97
CA HIS A 162 -7.06 -3.00 6.53
C HIS A 162 -6.62 -1.81 5.72
N VAL A 163 -5.50 -1.17 6.08
CA VAL A 163 -4.96 -0.04 5.35
C VAL A 163 -3.69 -0.45 4.63
N SER A 164 -3.59 -0.15 3.34
CA SER A 164 -2.34 -0.23 2.59
C SER A 164 -1.82 1.17 2.30
N LYS A 165 -0.64 1.47 2.83
CA LYS A 165 0.12 2.68 2.53
C LYS A 165 0.94 2.41 1.28
N VAL A 166 0.60 3.04 0.17
CA VAL A 166 1.26 2.85 -1.11
C VAL A 166 2.13 4.06 -1.40
N THR A 167 3.44 3.87 -1.36
CA THR A 167 4.44 4.87 -1.75
C THR A 167 4.85 4.62 -3.19
N ILE A 168 4.76 5.65 -4.02
CA ILE A 168 5.01 5.58 -5.46
C ILE A 168 6.20 6.48 -5.78
N PHE A 169 7.28 5.88 -6.28
CA PHE A 169 8.45 6.57 -6.79
C PHE A 169 8.31 6.73 -8.31
N VAL A 170 8.15 7.97 -8.77
CA VAL A 170 8.09 8.31 -10.19
C VAL A 170 9.49 8.71 -10.64
N SER A 171 10.07 7.94 -11.55
CA SER A 171 11.41 8.21 -12.10
C SER A 171 11.42 9.48 -12.95
N PRO A 172 12.58 10.13 -13.16
CA PRO A 172 12.68 11.25 -14.10
C PRO A 172 12.64 10.84 -15.58
N TYR A 173 12.45 9.55 -15.88
CA TYR A 173 12.61 8.99 -17.23
C TYR A 173 11.31 8.34 -17.74
N ASP A 174 11.03 8.55 -19.02
CA ASP A 174 9.92 7.95 -19.76
C ASP A 174 10.47 6.74 -20.54
N PHE A 175 10.72 5.61 -19.88
CA PHE A 175 11.28 4.41 -20.53
C PHE A 175 10.31 3.76 -21.53
#